data_AF-A0A2D5CLQ9-F1
#
_entry.id   AF-A0A2D5CLQ9-F1
#
_cell.length_a   1.000
_cell.length_b   1.000
_cell.length_c   1.000
_cell.angle_alpha   90.00
_cell.angle_beta   90.00
_cell.angle_gamma   90.00
#
_symmetry.space_group_name_H-M   'P 1'
#
loop_
_entity.id
_entity.type
_entity.pdbx_description
1 polymer ?
#
loop_
_entity_poly.entity_id
_entity_poly.type
_entity_poly.pdbx_seq_one_letter_code
_entity_poly.pdbx_strand_id
1 'polypeptide(L)'
;AAGNPPFDHALNLSPDDSLELPSTSHISIVDRFGNALSMTTTIENAFGSRLITPGGYFLNNELTDFSFRTHRDGVPIANRLEPGKRPRSSMAPTIVLKDGKPVMVVGSPGGSRIIGYVAKTIIAHLDWNLDIQAAIDFPHLINRFGTFDLEAGTTAETITNPLAKALLSLGFEVKSRNLNSGLHAISLSAGQLSGGADHRREGIAIGD
;
A
#
# COMPACT_ATOMS: atom_id res chain seq x y z
N ALA A 1 -0.98 -12.22 -20.75
CA ALA A 1 -1.53 -12.37 -19.39
C ALA A 1 -0.50 -11.87 -18.39
N ALA A 2 -0.92 -11.40 -17.21
CA ALA A 2 0.02 -11.19 -16.12
C ALA A 2 0.75 -12.50 -15.82
N GLY A 3 2.09 -12.45 -15.77
CA GLY A 3 2.94 -13.52 -15.23
C GLY A 3 3.04 -14.83 -16.02
N ASN A 4 3.51 -14.79 -17.28
CA ASN A 4 4.18 -15.95 -17.88
C ASN A 4 5.69 -15.77 -17.70
N PRO A 5 6.31 -16.27 -16.62
CA PRO A 5 7.76 -16.22 -16.49
C PRO A 5 8.39 -17.01 -17.65
N PRO A 6 9.47 -16.51 -18.28
CA PRO A 6 10.10 -17.18 -19.41
C PRO A 6 10.85 -18.47 -19.02
N PHE A 7 10.83 -18.83 -17.73
CA PHE A 7 11.48 -20.01 -17.16
C PHE A 7 10.55 -20.68 -16.15
N ASP A 8 10.65 -22.01 -16.05
CA ASP A 8 9.87 -22.89 -15.18
C ASP A 8 10.62 -23.30 -13.90
N HIS A 9 11.84 -22.78 -13.69
CA HIS A 9 12.67 -23.04 -12.52
C HIS A 9 12.72 -21.85 -11.57
N ALA A 10 12.85 -22.15 -10.28
CA ALA A 10 13.10 -21.14 -9.26
C ALA A 10 14.58 -20.73 -9.30
N LEU A 11 14.84 -19.42 -9.35
CA LEU A 11 16.18 -18.87 -9.18
C LEU A 11 16.45 -18.64 -7.69
N ASN A 12 17.64 -19.01 -7.23
CA ASN A 12 18.08 -18.70 -5.88
C ASN A 12 18.61 -17.25 -5.82
N LEU A 13 17.70 -16.31 -5.56
CA LEU A 13 17.99 -14.87 -5.56
C LEU A 13 18.00 -14.36 -4.12
N SER A 14 18.85 -13.38 -3.82
CA SER A 14 18.85 -12.75 -2.50
C SER A 14 17.69 -11.75 -2.37
N PRO A 15 17.23 -11.48 -1.13
CA PRO A 15 16.20 -10.48 -0.88
C PRO A 15 16.56 -9.10 -1.42
N ASP A 16 15.53 -8.32 -1.75
CA ASP A 16 15.62 -6.92 -2.14
C ASP A 16 16.24 -6.04 -1.03
N ASP A 17 16.86 -4.94 -1.44
CA ASP A 17 17.46 -3.96 -0.52
C ASP A 17 17.38 -2.50 -1.01
N SER A 18 16.41 -2.20 -1.86
CA SER A 18 16.12 -0.84 -2.33
C SER A 18 15.70 0.11 -1.20
N LEU A 19 15.80 1.41 -1.49
CA LEU A 19 15.27 2.47 -0.64
C LEU A 19 13.78 2.63 -0.90
N GLU A 20 13.03 3.03 0.12
CA GLU A 20 11.57 3.14 0.07
C GLU A 20 11.16 4.59 0.31
N LEU A 21 10.54 5.24 -0.70
CA LEU A 21 10.12 6.64 -0.60
C LEU A 21 8.58 6.75 -0.64
N PRO A 22 7.96 7.44 0.32
CA PRO A 22 6.50 7.53 0.36
C PRO A 22 6.00 8.69 -0.51
N SER A 23 5.65 8.42 -1.76
CA SER A 23 4.86 9.33 -2.60
C SER A 23 4.13 8.53 -3.67
N THR A 24 2.81 8.65 -3.72
CA THR A 24 1.92 7.87 -4.59
C THR A 24 0.52 8.48 -4.41
N SER A 25 -0.37 8.27 -5.37
CA SER A 25 -1.81 8.54 -5.23
C SER A 25 -2.64 7.30 -5.54
N HIS A 26 -3.84 7.23 -4.97
CA HIS A 26 -4.78 6.15 -5.21
C HIS A 26 -6.20 6.70 -5.38
N ILE A 27 -6.97 6.12 -6.31
CA ILE A 27 -8.40 6.39 -6.48
C ILE A 27 -9.18 5.08 -6.62
N SER A 28 -10.40 5.09 -6.09
CA SER A 28 -11.39 4.02 -6.23
C SER A 28 -12.66 4.59 -6.86
N ILE A 29 -13.23 3.89 -7.85
CA ILE A 29 -14.45 4.30 -8.56
C ILE A 29 -15.37 3.09 -8.70
N VAL A 30 -16.67 3.30 -8.47
CA VAL A 30 -17.73 2.37 -8.84
C VAL A 30 -18.76 3.15 -9.66
N ASP A 31 -19.17 2.64 -10.81
CA ASP A 31 -20.17 3.29 -11.65
C ASP A 31 -21.58 2.68 -11.48
N ARG A 32 -22.58 3.34 -12.08
CA ARG A 32 -23.99 2.90 -12.06
C ARG A 32 -24.26 1.55 -12.73
N PHE A 33 -23.33 1.06 -13.55
CA PHE A 33 -23.43 -0.23 -14.23
C PHE A 33 -22.78 -1.35 -13.40
N GLY A 34 -22.19 -1.02 -12.25
CA GLY A 34 -21.49 -1.95 -11.38
C GLY A 34 -20.04 -2.21 -11.79
N ASN A 35 -19.46 -1.41 -12.71
CA ASN A 35 -18.04 -1.48 -12.99
C ASN A 35 -17.25 -0.89 -11.83
N ALA A 36 -16.15 -1.53 -11.48
CA ALA A 36 -15.27 -1.12 -10.38
C ALA A 36 -13.85 -0.87 -10.88
N LEU A 37 -13.23 0.22 -10.44
CA LEU A 37 -11.83 0.58 -10.70
C LEU A 37 -11.11 0.82 -9.38
N SER A 38 -9.99 0.11 -9.20
CA SER A 38 -8.98 0.43 -8.19
C SER A 38 -7.71 0.83 -8.92
N MET A 39 -7.27 2.08 -8.78
CA MET A 39 -6.10 2.58 -9.50
C MET A 39 -5.13 3.28 -8.56
N THR A 40 -3.90 2.76 -8.50
CA THR A 40 -2.77 3.40 -7.82
C THR A 40 -1.80 3.90 -8.87
N THR A 41 -1.36 5.16 -8.76
CA THR A 41 -0.47 5.82 -9.73
C THR A 41 0.59 6.64 -9.02
N THR A 42 1.78 6.73 -9.62
CA THR A 42 2.95 7.38 -9.01
C THR A 42 3.96 7.86 -10.04
N ILE A 43 4.88 8.71 -9.58
CA ILE A 43 6.14 9.08 -10.22
C ILE A 43 7.34 8.79 -9.29
N GLU A 44 7.13 7.81 -8.40
CA GLU A 44 7.89 7.46 -7.20
C GLU A 44 7.94 8.54 -6.12
N ASN A 45 8.96 9.39 -6.05
CA ASN A 45 9.05 10.38 -4.99
C ASN A 45 8.18 11.62 -5.28
N ALA A 46 7.97 12.50 -4.30
CA ALA A 46 7.33 13.79 -4.52
C ALA A 46 8.09 14.57 -5.60
N PHE A 47 7.38 14.96 -6.67
CA PHE A 47 7.92 15.57 -7.89
C PHE A 47 8.89 14.68 -8.70
N GLY A 48 8.92 13.38 -8.43
CA GLY A 48 9.72 12.39 -9.14
C GLY A 48 11.21 12.72 -9.13
N SER A 49 11.80 12.72 -10.33
CA SER A 49 13.20 13.14 -10.56
C SER A 49 13.43 14.64 -10.42
N ARG A 50 12.38 15.46 -10.26
CA ARG A 50 12.37 16.93 -10.30
C ARG A 50 12.79 17.51 -11.66
N LEU A 51 12.85 16.67 -12.69
CA LEU A 51 13.03 17.10 -14.08
C LEU A 51 11.66 17.34 -14.71
N ILE A 52 11.54 18.46 -15.42
CA ILE A 52 10.32 18.86 -16.11
C ILE A 52 10.57 18.79 -17.61
N THR A 53 9.68 18.12 -18.33
CA THR A 53 9.69 18.08 -19.80
C THR A 53 9.33 19.46 -20.38
N PRO A 54 9.67 19.77 -21.64
CA PRO A 54 9.23 21.02 -22.28
C PRO A 54 7.71 21.25 -22.25
N GLY A 55 6.92 20.18 -22.13
CA GLY A 55 5.46 20.23 -22.01
C GLY A 55 4.93 20.44 -20.59
N GLY A 56 5.79 20.60 -19.57
CA GLY A 56 5.37 20.88 -18.20
C GLY A 56 5.11 19.66 -17.31
N TYR A 57 5.48 18.46 -17.75
CA TYR A 57 5.30 17.22 -16.96
C TYR A 57 6.56 16.85 -16.19
N PHE A 58 6.41 16.46 -14.92
CA PHE A 58 7.48 15.86 -14.15
C PHE A 58 7.81 14.45 -14.66
N LEU A 59 9.10 14.12 -14.72
CA LEU A 59 9.58 12.77 -14.99
C LEU A 59 9.72 11.99 -13.68
N ASN A 60 9.32 10.72 -13.68
CA ASN A 60 9.47 9.83 -12.52
C ASN A 60 10.95 9.59 -12.16
N ASN A 61 11.17 9.09 -10.95
CA ASN A 61 12.44 8.50 -10.52
C ASN A 61 12.29 7.01 -10.19
N GLU A 62 11.38 6.29 -10.85
CA GLU A 62 10.94 4.93 -10.48
C GLU A 62 12.09 3.90 -10.46
N LEU A 63 13.17 4.15 -11.20
CA LEU A 63 14.34 3.26 -11.17
C LEU A 63 15.01 3.20 -9.79
N THR A 64 14.70 4.10 -8.85
CA THR A 64 15.16 4.01 -7.46
C THR A 64 14.52 2.88 -6.67
N ASP A 65 13.42 2.30 -7.14
CA ASP A 65 12.81 1.11 -6.55
C ASP A 65 13.64 -0.14 -6.80
N PHE A 66 14.59 -0.13 -7.74
CA PHE A 66 15.56 -1.22 -7.84
C PHE A 66 16.55 -1.18 -6.68
N SER A 67 17.07 -2.35 -6.33
CA SER A 67 18.28 -2.45 -5.55
C SER A 67 19.44 -1.76 -6.28
N PHE A 68 20.12 -0.86 -5.57
CA PHE A 68 21.34 -0.21 -6.04
C PHE A 68 22.53 -1.19 -6.11
N ARG A 69 22.43 -2.32 -5.40
CA ARG A 69 23.38 -3.43 -5.49
C ARG A 69 22.86 -4.47 -6.48
N THR A 70 23.77 -5.14 -7.16
CA THR A 70 23.38 -6.22 -8.07
C THR A 70 23.45 -7.60 -7.42
N HIS A 71 24.29 -7.74 -6.38
CA HIS A 71 24.55 -8.99 -5.69
C HIS A 71 24.70 -8.76 -4.18
N ARG A 72 24.42 -9.80 -3.40
CA ARG A 72 24.76 -9.92 -1.98
C ARG A 72 25.45 -11.26 -1.79
N ASP A 73 26.66 -11.24 -1.21
CA ASP A 73 27.47 -12.44 -0.97
C ASP A 73 27.65 -13.33 -2.22
N GLY A 74 27.83 -12.69 -3.38
CA GLY A 74 27.97 -13.37 -4.69
C GLY A 74 26.65 -13.86 -5.30
N VAL A 75 25.52 -13.77 -4.58
CA VAL A 75 24.19 -14.16 -5.06
C VAL A 75 23.48 -12.94 -5.68
N PRO A 76 22.90 -13.04 -6.89
CA PRO A 76 22.18 -11.92 -7.49
C PRO A 76 20.95 -11.49 -6.68
N ILE A 77 20.76 -10.19 -6.51
CA ILE A 77 19.56 -9.63 -5.86
C ILE A 77 18.37 -9.74 -6.81
N ALA A 78 17.21 -10.17 -6.29
CA ALA A 78 16.02 -10.40 -7.10
C ALA A 78 15.55 -9.14 -7.84
N ASN A 79 15.54 -8.01 -7.11
CA ASN A 79 15.16 -6.70 -7.60
C ASN A 79 16.38 -5.85 -8.00
N ARG A 80 17.45 -6.46 -8.52
CA ARG A 80 18.55 -5.71 -9.15
C ARG A 80 18.09 -5.08 -10.48
N LEU A 81 18.75 -3.99 -10.87
CA LEU A 81 18.57 -3.31 -12.16
C LEU A 81 18.96 -4.20 -13.35
N GLU A 82 18.07 -4.31 -14.34
CA GLU A 82 18.32 -5.02 -15.60
C GLU A 82 17.61 -4.32 -16.78
N PRO A 83 18.15 -4.36 -18.02
CA PRO A 83 17.51 -3.75 -19.17
C PRO A 83 16.10 -4.30 -19.41
N GLY A 84 15.12 -3.40 -19.63
CA GLY A 84 13.73 -3.75 -19.90
C GLY A 84 12.96 -4.34 -18.70
N LYS A 85 13.62 -4.51 -17.55
CA LYS A 85 12.97 -4.99 -16.33
C LYS A 85 12.17 -3.86 -15.67
N ARG A 86 11.07 -4.23 -15.04
CA ARG A 86 10.26 -3.33 -14.20
C ARG A 86 10.72 -3.47 -12.74
N PRO A 87 10.93 -2.36 -12.01
CA PRO A 87 11.28 -2.44 -10.60
C PRO A 87 10.11 -3.03 -9.79
N ARG A 88 10.44 -3.64 -8.65
CA ARG A 88 9.45 -4.16 -7.71
C ARG A 88 8.69 -2.99 -7.08
N SER A 89 7.36 -2.99 -7.21
CA SER A 89 6.48 -2.04 -6.56
C SER A 89 5.76 -2.65 -5.35
N SER A 90 5.35 -1.78 -4.42
CA SER A 90 4.49 -2.13 -3.28
C SER A 90 3.03 -1.70 -3.48
N MET A 91 2.69 -1.10 -4.63
CA MET A 91 1.32 -0.70 -4.95
C MET A 91 0.36 -1.90 -4.91
N ALA A 92 -0.76 -1.74 -4.22
CA ALA A 92 -1.78 -2.79 -4.06
C ALA A 92 -3.21 -2.30 -4.38
N PRO A 93 -3.49 -1.82 -5.61
CA PRO A 93 -4.88 -1.57 -6.03
C PRO A 93 -5.66 -2.89 -5.99
N THR A 94 -6.70 -2.95 -5.17
CA THR A 94 -7.41 -4.20 -4.85
C THR A 94 -8.91 -4.05 -5.05
N ILE A 95 -9.51 -5.08 -5.65
CA ILE A 95 -10.96 -5.28 -5.72
C ILE A 95 -11.25 -6.63 -5.07
N VAL A 96 -12.05 -6.63 -4.01
CA VAL A 96 -12.50 -7.84 -3.33
C VAL A 96 -13.82 -8.29 -3.93
N LEU A 97 -13.90 -9.57 -4.28
CA LEU A 97 -15.09 -10.19 -4.85
C LEU A 97 -15.74 -11.17 -3.87
N LYS A 98 -17.07 -11.22 -3.87
CA LYS A 98 -17.87 -12.29 -3.27
C LYS A 98 -18.83 -12.82 -4.32
N ASP A 99 -18.81 -14.13 -4.55
CA ASP A 99 -19.66 -14.79 -5.56
C ASP A 99 -19.55 -14.14 -6.95
N GLY A 100 -18.33 -13.74 -7.32
CA GLY A 100 -18.02 -13.08 -8.60
C GLY A 100 -18.43 -11.60 -8.70
N LYS A 101 -18.95 -10.99 -7.63
CA LYS A 101 -19.37 -9.58 -7.60
C LYS A 101 -18.48 -8.73 -6.69
N PRO A 102 -18.12 -7.48 -7.06
CA PRO A 102 -17.39 -6.58 -6.18
C PRO A 102 -18.15 -6.31 -4.87
N VAL A 103 -17.45 -6.44 -3.75
CA VAL A 103 -17.95 -6.05 -2.42
C VAL A 103 -17.11 -4.94 -1.79
N MET A 104 -15.89 -4.74 -2.27
CA MET A 104 -14.99 -3.68 -1.81
C MET A 104 -13.99 -3.32 -2.91
N VAL A 105 -13.75 -2.02 -3.10
CA VAL A 105 -12.71 -1.46 -3.95
C VAL A 105 -11.82 -0.64 -3.03
N VAL A 106 -10.51 -0.88 -3.00
CA VAL A 106 -9.62 -0.24 -2.04
C VAL A 106 -8.19 -0.16 -2.57
N GLY A 107 -7.47 0.85 -2.11
CA GLY A 107 -6.03 0.96 -2.28
C GLY A 107 -5.49 2.15 -1.49
N SER A 108 -4.17 2.32 -1.50
CA SER A 108 -3.50 3.38 -0.74
C SER A 108 -2.16 3.72 -1.38
N PRO A 109 -1.66 4.96 -1.23
CA PRO A 109 -0.25 5.31 -1.33
C PRO A 109 0.53 5.01 -0.04
N GLY A 110 1.87 5.11 -0.09
CA GLY A 110 2.73 4.99 1.09
C GLY A 110 3.92 4.05 1.00
N GLY A 111 4.48 3.82 -0.19
CA GLY A 111 5.64 2.93 -0.41
C GLY A 111 5.37 1.50 0.07
N SER A 112 6.36 0.84 0.65
CA SER A 112 6.23 -0.52 1.23
C SER A 112 5.14 -0.69 2.28
N ARG A 113 4.58 0.38 2.83
CA ARG A 113 3.49 0.30 3.81
C ARG A 113 2.11 0.12 3.17
N ILE A 114 1.98 0.34 1.85
CA ILE A 114 0.73 0.18 1.09
C ILE A 114 0.09 -1.18 1.35
N ILE A 115 0.88 -2.25 1.31
CA ILE A 115 0.41 -3.62 1.52
C ILE A 115 -0.27 -3.75 2.89
N GLY A 116 0.38 -3.22 3.94
CA GLY A 116 -0.16 -3.23 5.30
C GLY A 116 -1.43 -2.40 5.43
N TYR A 117 -1.46 -1.19 4.85
CA TYR A 117 -2.65 -0.33 4.87
C TYR A 117 -3.86 -1.01 4.22
N VAL A 118 -3.67 -1.59 3.04
CA VAL A 118 -4.76 -2.24 2.29
C VAL A 118 -5.23 -3.50 3.01
N ALA A 119 -4.31 -4.37 3.43
CA ALA A 119 -4.65 -5.60 4.14
C ALA A 119 -5.43 -5.32 5.44
N LYS A 120 -4.95 -4.37 6.25
CA LYS A 120 -5.61 -3.93 7.48
C LYS A 120 -7.02 -3.44 7.21
N THR A 121 -7.22 -2.57 6.22
CA THR A 121 -8.55 -2.01 5.91
C THR A 121 -9.52 -3.09 5.42
N ILE A 122 -9.06 -4.06 4.63
CA ILE A 122 -9.89 -5.19 4.18
C ILE A 122 -10.34 -6.03 5.40
N ILE A 123 -9.41 -6.38 6.29
CA ILE A 123 -9.72 -7.16 7.51
C ILE A 123 -10.67 -6.39 8.41
N ALA A 124 -10.37 -5.11 8.67
CA ALA A 124 -11.18 -4.27 9.54
C ALA A 124 -12.62 -4.12 9.05
N HIS A 125 -12.82 -3.98 7.73
CA HIS A 125 -14.15 -3.88 7.16
C HIS A 125 -14.87 -5.23 7.10
N LEU A 126 -14.23 -6.27 6.57
CA LEU A 126 -14.90 -7.54 6.26
C LEU A 126 -14.97 -8.54 7.41
N ASP A 127 -13.97 -8.54 8.30
CA ASP A 127 -13.88 -9.47 9.43
C ASP A 127 -14.34 -8.82 10.73
N TRP A 128 -13.84 -7.61 11.02
CA TRP A 128 -14.22 -6.87 12.24
C TRP A 128 -15.54 -6.11 12.09
N ASN A 129 -16.16 -6.16 10.91
CA ASN A 129 -17.44 -5.52 10.59
C ASN A 129 -17.48 -4.02 10.88
N LEU A 130 -16.34 -3.32 10.76
CA LEU A 130 -16.33 -1.87 10.86
C LEU A 130 -16.97 -1.27 9.60
N ASP A 131 -17.67 -0.14 9.78
CA ASP A 131 -18.00 0.74 8.66
C ASP A 131 -16.73 1.09 7.85
N ILE A 132 -16.88 1.38 6.55
CA ILE A 132 -15.73 1.59 5.67
C ILE A 132 -14.88 2.80 6.07
N GLN A 133 -15.50 3.89 6.55
CA GLN A 133 -14.75 5.05 7.04
C GLN A 133 -14.06 4.70 8.36
N ALA A 134 -14.75 4.03 9.28
CA ALA A 134 -14.14 3.55 10.53
C ALA A 134 -12.96 2.57 10.28
N ALA A 135 -13.06 1.71 9.27
CA ALA A 135 -11.98 0.80 8.86
C ALA A 135 -10.77 1.55 8.31
N ILE A 136 -10.98 2.65 7.58
CA ILE A 136 -9.92 3.55 7.10
C ILE A 136 -9.26 4.28 8.26
N ASP A 137 -10.06 4.87 9.15
CA ASP A 137 -9.61 5.67 10.29
C ASP A 137 -8.90 4.82 11.36
N PHE A 138 -9.19 3.51 11.39
CA PHE A 138 -8.56 2.59 12.33
C PHE A 138 -7.03 2.71 12.30
N PRO A 139 -6.36 2.90 13.46
CA PRO A 139 -4.94 3.14 13.54
C PRO A 139 -4.08 2.12 12.79
N HIS A 140 -2.98 2.56 12.22
CA HIS A 140 -2.05 1.67 11.54
C HIS A 140 -1.08 0.98 12.51
N LEU A 141 -0.93 -0.34 12.32
CA LEU A 141 0.06 -1.16 12.99
C LEU A 141 0.75 -2.01 11.93
N ILE A 142 2.04 -1.75 11.66
CA ILE A 142 2.76 -2.33 10.52
C ILE A 142 4.08 -2.94 10.97
N ASN A 143 4.29 -4.21 10.63
CA ASN A 143 5.60 -4.84 10.71
C ASN A 143 6.09 -5.20 9.30
N ARG A 144 7.35 -4.88 8.99
CA ARG A 144 8.00 -5.21 7.72
C ARG A 144 9.26 -6.04 7.98
N PHE A 145 9.12 -7.12 8.75
CA PHE A 145 10.20 -8.03 9.17
C PHE A 145 11.27 -7.34 10.04
N GLY A 146 10.83 -6.48 10.96
CA GLY A 146 11.72 -5.73 11.84
C GLY A 146 10.94 -5.09 12.99
N THR A 147 11.22 -3.81 13.27
CA THR A 147 10.43 -3.04 14.24
C THR A 147 8.95 -2.97 13.82
N PHE A 148 8.05 -3.14 14.79
CA PHE A 148 6.62 -2.87 14.64
C PHE A 148 6.39 -1.35 14.73
N ASP A 149 5.97 -0.75 13.61
CA ASP A 149 5.61 0.65 13.54
C ASP A 149 4.15 0.80 13.99
N LEU A 150 3.92 1.63 15.02
CA LEU A 150 2.59 2.06 15.47
C LEU A 150 2.34 3.48 15.03
N GLU A 151 1.10 3.79 14.68
CA GLU A 151 0.73 5.13 14.29
C GLU A 151 0.73 6.12 15.46
N ALA A 152 1.58 7.14 15.37
CA ALA A 152 1.72 8.20 16.35
C ALA A 152 0.44 9.05 16.47
N GLY A 153 0.13 9.53 17.67
CA GLY A 153 -1.02 10.41 17.90
C GLY A 153 -2.38 9.70 17.83
N THR A 154 -2.40 8.37 17.84
CA THR A 154 -3.63 7.56 17.85
C THR A 154 -3.73 6.73 19.13
N THR A 155 -4.85 6.04 19.30
CA THR A 155 -5.03 5.10 20.40
C THR A 155 -4.02 3.95 20.37
N ALA A 156 -3.31 3.70 19.25
CA ALA A 156 -2.26 2.70 19.15
C ALA A 156 -1.00 3.03 19.99
N GLU A 157 -0.79 4.30 20.37
CA GLU A 157 0.44 4.75 21.00
C GLU A 157 0.71 4.16 22.41
N THR A 158 1.99 3.98 22.72
CA THR A 158 2.53 2.84 23.48
C THR A 158 2.32 2.88 25.00
N ILE A 159 2.15 4.04 25.65
CA ILE A 159 2.32 4.11 27.12
C ILE A 159 1.15 3.45 27.89
N THR A 160 -0.04 3.37 27.29
CA THR A 160 -1.22 2.77 27.93
C THR A 160 -1.90 1.69 27.09
N ASN A 161 -1.50 1.51 25.82
CA ASN A 161 -2.17 0.58 24.91
C ASN A 161 -1.85 -0.91 25.25
N PRO A 162 -2.87 -1.76 25.52
CA PRO A 162 -2.68 -3.20 25.80
C PRO A 162 -2.05 -3.99 24.65
N LEU A 163 -2.36 -3.65 23.40
CA LEU A 163 -1.80 -4.29 22.20
C LEU A 163 -0.31 -3.99 22.08
N ALA A 164 0.13 -2.75 22.33
CA ALA A 164 1.54 -2.41 22.33
C ALA A 164 2.32 -3.20 23.40
N LYS A 165 1.75 -3.36 24.60
CA LYS A 165 2.31 -4.20 25.65
C LYS A 165 2.39 -5.67 25.24
N ALA A 166 1.34 -6.20 24.62
CA ALA A 166 1.33 -7.56 24.09
C ALA A 166 2.40 -7.79 23.03
N LEU A 167 2.60 -6.85 22.10
CA LEU A 167 3.66 -6.90 21.10
C LEU A 167 5.06 -6.94 21.73
N LEU A 168 5.30 -6.09 22.73
CA LEU A 168 6.56 -6.11 23.50
C LEU A 168 6.77 -7.45 24.23
N SER A 169 5.71 -8.00 24.85
CA SER A 169 5.77 -9.30 25.52
C SER A 169 6.02 -10.47 24.57
N LEU A 170 5.62 -10.33 23.29
CA LEU A 170 5.94 -11.28 22.23
C LEU A 170 7.37 -11.10 21.67
N GLY A 171 8.13 -10.11 22.15
CA GLY A 171 9.52 -9.86 21.76
C GLY A 171 9.69 -8.92 20.57
N PHE A 172 8.64 -8.24 20.11
CA PHE A 172 8.78 -7.22 19.07
C PHE A 172 9.41 -5.94 19.64
N GLU A 173 10.31 -5.33 18.87
CA GLU A 173 10.59 -3.91 19.03
C GLU A 173 9.41 -3.09 18.51
N VAL A 174 9.01 -2.06 19.24
CA VAL A 174 7.86 -1.21 18.89
C VAL A 174 8.31 0.24 18.79
N LYS A 175 7.90 0.95 17.73
CA LYS A 175 8.18 2.39 17.55
C LYS A 175 6.92 3.13 17.09
N SER A 176 6.65 4.26 17.74
CA SER A 176 5.66 5.24 17.27
C SER A 176 6.22 5.98 16.06
N ARG A 177 5.44 6.11 14.98
CA ARG A 177 5.81 6.81 13.74
C ARG A 177 4.61 7.51 13.12
N ASN A 178 4.88 8.57 12.35
CA ASN A 178 3.88 9.09 11.43
C ASN A 178 3.67 8.10 10.27
N LEU A 179 2.45 7.58 10.12
CA LEU A 179 2.06 6.61 9.11
C LEU A 179 1.03 7.22 8.15
N ASN A 180 1.52 8.10 7.27
CA ASN A 180 0.70 8.89 6.36
C ASN A 180 0.25 8.10 5.10
N SER A 181 -0.74 7.22 5.27
CA SER A 181 -1.49 6.57 4.19
C SER A 181 -2.32 7.56 3.38
N GLY A 182 -3.09 7.07 2.41
CA GLY A 182 -4.07 7.84 1.65
C GLY A 182 -5.12 6.90 1.10
N LEU A 183 -5.70 6.09 1.99
CA LEU A 183 -6.70 5.09 1.64
C LEU A 183 -7.90 5.77 0.97
N HIS A 184 -8.32 5.22 -0.16
CA HIS A 184 -9.67 5.42 -0.66
C HIS A 184 -10.31 4.06 -0.81
N ALA A 185 -11.54 3.94 -0.35
CA ALA A 185 -12.29 2.70 -0.49
C ALA A 185 -13.77 2.96 -0.76
N ILE A 186 -14.39 2.02 -1.48
CA ILE A 186 -15.83 1.95 -1.69
C ILE A 186 -16.26 0.53 -1.31
N SER A 187 -17.14 0.40 -0.33
CA SER A 187 -17.82 -0.87 -0.04
C SER A 187 -19.16 -0.94 -0.76
N LEU A 188 -19.52 -2.14 -1.19
CA LEU A 188 -20.76 -2.43 -1.91
C LEU A 188 -21.53 -3.48 -1.12
N SER A 189 -22.67 -3.09 -0.56
CA SER A 189 -23.53 -3.99 0.22
C SER A 189 -24.99 -3.74 -0.06
N ALA A 190 -25.74 -4.79 -0.40
CA ALA A 190 -27.19 -4.75 -0.60
C ALA A 190 -27.70 -3.62 -1.54
N GLY A 191 -26.91 -3.25 -2.55
CA GLY A 191 -27.25 -2.17 -3.50
C GLY A 191 -26.92 -0.76 -3.00
N GLN A 192 -26.33 -0.63 -1.82
CA GLN A 192 -25.79 0.63 -1.28
C GLN A 192 -24.27 0.69 -1.50
N LEU A 193 -23.79 1.89 -1.83
CA LEU A 193 -22.37 2.23 -1.86
C LEU A 193 -22.04 3.07 -0.63
N SER A 194 -20.98 2.69 0.08
CA SER A 194 -20.39 3.53 1.12
C SER A 194 -18.95 3.82 0.72
N GLY A 195 -18.63 5.10 0.55
CA GLY A 195 -17.28 5.56 0.26
C GLY A 195 -16.58 6.06 1.52
N GLY A 196 -15.28 5.88 1.60
CA GLY A 196 -14.45 6.47 2.64
C GLY A 196 -13.13 6.99 2.09
N ALA A 197 -12.66 8.08 2.68
CA ALA A 197 -11.40 8.74 2.35
C ALA A 197 -10.56 8.96 3.60
N ASP A 198 -9.26 8.75 3.48
CA ASP A 198 -8.33 8.79 4.60
C ASP A 198 -8.05 10.21 5.06
N HIS A 199 -8.44 10.53 6.30
CA HIS A 199 -8.26 11.85 6.91
C HIS A 199 -6.79 12.28 7.06
N ARG A 200 -5.83 11.36 6.85
CA ARG A 200 -4.39 11.67 6.87
C ARG A 200 -3.97 12.49 5.65
N ARG A 201 -4.82 12.58 4.63
CA ARG A 201 -4.64 13.41 3.43
C ARG A 201 -5.95 14.14 3.09
N GLU A 202 -5.89 15.01 2.08
CA GLU A 202 -7.01 15.83 1.61
C GLU A 202 -7.99 15.08 0.70
N GLY A 203 -8.08 13.75 0.83
CA GLY A 203 -8.97 12.92 0.01
C GLY A 203 -10.44 13.13 0.36
N ILE A 204 -11.33 12.91 -0.61
CA ILE A 204 -12.79 13.00 -0.41
C ILE A 204 -13.49 11.80 -1.07
N ALA A 205 -14.62 11.40 -0.50
CA ALA A 205 -15.53 10.42 -1.07
C ALA A 205 -16.86 11.12 -1.44
N ILE A 206 -17.30 10.96 -2.69
CA ILE A 206 -18.53 11.56 -3.23
C ILE A 206 -19.27 10.48 -4.03
N GLY A 207 -20.60 10.46 -3.91
CA GLY A 207 -21.50 9.62 -4.70
C GLY A 207 -22.90 10.22 -4.76
N ASP A 208 -23.69 9.76 -5.74
CA ASP A 208 -25.08 10.13 -5.98
C ASP A 208 -26.03 8.96 -5.69
#